data_AF-A0A7S6MCE6-F1
#
_entry.id   AF-A0A7S6MCE6-F1
#
_cell.length_a   1.000
_cell.length_b   1.000
_cell.length_c   1.000
_cell.angle_alpha   90.00
_cell.angle_beta   90.00
_cell.angle_gamma   90.00
#
_symmetry.space_group_name_H-M   'P 1'
#
loop_
_entity.id
_entity.type
_entity.pdbx_description
1 polymer ?
#
loop_
_entity_poly.entity_id
_entity_poly.type
_entity_poly.pdbx_seq_one_letter_code
_entity_poly.pdbx_strand_id
1 'polypeptide(L)'
;MTMLTIAPPPPTSGPPAAPVCDGSRSAPRRQRSRGGGRRAAGLRTTRLIAEQCLDLAIHLAEPDRWLIEAVLRGGVSCAATAQRLGVPERTLQWRVRRLIGRLRSPEFAFIVNQREVWPEARRRVGEIVHLRGGTREQAARETGLTMHQVRRELTAIDVLMEQARAMGRLR
;
A
#
# COMPACT_ATOMS: atom_id res chain seq x y z
N MET A 1 -20.37 43.62 -30.10
CA MET A 1 -20.17 43.07 -28.75
C MET A 1 -21.37 42.23 -28.40
N THR A 2 -21.33 40.94 -28.72
CA THR A 2 -22.47 40.03 -28.56
C THR A 2 -22.27 39.25 -27.27
N MET A 3 -23.07 39.54 -26.26
CA MET A 3 -23.04 38.87 -24.96
C MET A 3 -23.57 37.44 -25.12
N LEU A 4 -22.70 36.44 -24.93
CA LEU A 4 -23.08 35.03 -24.93
C LEU A 4 -23.72 34.70 -23.57
N THR A 5 -25.06 34.70 -23.54
CA THR A 5 -25.84 34.24 -22.38
C THR A 5 -25.79 32.72 -22.32
N ILE A 6 -25.03 32.18 -21.36
CA ILE A 6 -24.95 30.75 -21.08
C ILE A 6 -26.16 30.35 -20.23
N ALA A 7 -27.03 29.52 -20.79
CA ALA A 7 -28.19 28.98 -20.09
C ALA A 7 -27.75 27.99 -18.98
N PRO A 8 -28.36 28.03 -17.79
CA PRO A 8 -28.02 27.12 -16.70
C PRO A 8 -28.43 25.67 -17.02
N PRO A 9 -27.64 24.67 -16.58
CA PRO A 9 -27.95 23.26 -16.81
C PRO A 9 -29.22 22.83 -16.05
N PRO A 10 -29.99 21.87 -16.60
CA PRO A 10 -31.19 21.35 -15.94
C PRO A 10 -30.83 20.58 -14.66
N PRO A 11 -31.75 20.54 -13.66
CA PRO A 11 -31.55 19.78 -12.44
C PRO A 11 -31.54 18.27 -12.76
N THR A 12 -30.44 17.60 -12.41
CA THR A 12 -30.32 16.14 -12.49
C THR A 12 -31.28 15.51 -11.48
N SER A 13 -32.24 14.74 -12.01
CA SER A 13 -33.16 13.89 -11.25
C SER A 13 -32.38 12.99 -10.29
N GLY A 14 -32.70 13.11 -9.00
CA GLY A 14 -32.07 12.34 -7.93
C GLY A 14 -32.26 10.83 -8.08
N PRO A 15 -31.35 10.02 -7.50
CA PRO A 15 -31.42 8.57 -7.60
C PRO A 15 -32.67 8.00 -6.90
N PRO A 16 -33.24 6.89 -7.40
CA PRO A 16 -34.41 6.25 -6.80
C PRO A 16 -34.08 5.73 -5.39
N ALA A 17 -35.03 5.91 -4.47
CA ALA A 17 -34.97 5.43 -3.11
C ALA A 17 -34.71 3.91 -3.07
N ALA A 18 -33.67 3.50 -2.34
CA ALA A 18 -33.33 2.09 -2.17
C ALA A 18 -34.39 1.35 -1.35
N PRO A 19 -34.67 0.07 -1.66
CA PRO A 19 -35.63 -0.75 -0.93
C PRO A 19 -35.19 -0.98 0.51
N VAL A 20 -36.13 -0.78 1.43
CA VAL A 20 -35.99 -1.08 2.86
C VAL A 20 -35.99 -2.60 3.03
N CYS A 21 -34.83 -3.19 3.28
CA CYS A 21 -34.70 -4.60 3.64
C CYS A 21 -34.96 -4.77 5.14
N ASP A 22 -36.21 -5.05 5.50
CA ASP A 22 -36.58 -5.55 6.82
C ASP A 22 -36.48 -7.09 6.81
N GLY A 23 -35.66 -7.65 7.69
CA GLY A 23 -35.17 -9.02 7.56
C GLY A 23 -34.43 -9.56 8.78
N SER A 24 -34.97 -9.26 9.96
CA SER A 24 -34.59 -9.87 11.24
C SER A 24 -34.78 -11.40 11.22
N ARG A 25 -33.67 -12.15 11.16
CA ARG A 25 -33.59 -13.57 11.56
C ARG A 25 -32.13 -13.99 11.80
N SER A 26 -31.53 -13.46 12.86
CA SER A 26 -30.19 -13.86 13.31
C SER A 26 -30.27 -15.04 14.29
N ALA A 27 -29.92 -16.23 13.82
CA ALA A 27 -29.73 -17.41 14.68
C ALA A 27 -28.52 -17.21 15.62
N PRO A 28 -28.57 -17.71 16.87
CA PRO A 28 -27.45 -17.61 17.81
C PRO A 28 -26.27 -18.44 17.32
N ARG A 29 -25.25 -17.75 16.81
CA ARG A 29 -24.00 -18.34 16.33
C ARG A 29 -23.25 -18.93 17.54
N ARG A 30 -23.34 -20.26 17.70
CA ARG A 30 -22.64 -21.03 18.75
C ARG A 30 -21.16 -20.66 18.78
N GLN A 31 -20.76 -19.92 19.82
CA GLN A 31 -19.37 -19.61 20.13
C GLN A 31 -18.67 -20.89 20.58
N ARG A 32 -18.01 -21.59 19.65
CA ARG A 32 -17.04 -22.65 19.98
C ARG A 32 -15.71 -22.01 20.37
N SER A 33 -15.60 -21.57 21.61
CA SER A 33 -14.36 -21.12 22.25
C SER A 33 -13.58 -22.31 22.81
N ARG A 34 -12.97 -23.12 21.92
CA ARG A 34 -11.92 -24.08 22.31
C ARG A 34 -10.71 -23.89 21.39
N GLY A 35 -9.77 -23.04 21.82
CA GLY A 35 -8.55 -22.77 21.03
C GLY A 35 -7.60 -21.71 21.62
N GLY A 36 -7.43 -21.64 22.95
CA GLY A 36 -6.59 -20.63 23.60
C GLY A 36 -5.08 -20.77 23.35
N GLY A 37 -4.57 -22.00 23.20
CA GLY A 37 -3.13 -22.27 23.13
C GLY A 37 -2.43 -21.84 21.84
N ARG A 38 -3.11 -21.88 20.68
CA ARG A 38 -2.51 -21.48 19.39
C ARG A 38 -2.44 -19.96 19.20
N ARG A 39 -3.14 -19.17 20.04
CA ARG A 39 -3.18 -17.71 19.91
C ARG A 39 -1.90 -17.04 20.42
N ALA A 40 -1.29 -17.54 21.50
CA ALA A 40 -0.14 -16.88 22.11
C ALA A 40 1.13 -16.88 21.22
N ALA A 41 1.43 -17.99 20.55
CA ALA A 41 2.56 -18.06 19.62
C ALA A 41 2.34 -17.17 18.38
N GLY A 42 1.11 -17.14 17.85
CA GLY A 42 0.75 -16.27 16.72
C GLY A 42 0.96 -14.79 17.03
N LEU A 43 0.59 -14.33 18.23
CA LEU A 43 0.70 -12.93 18.63
C LEU A 43 2.16 -12.44 18.67
N ARG A 44 3.12 -13.26 19.10
CA ARG A 44 4.55 -12.88 19.12
C ARG A 44 5.08 -12.69 17.70
N THR A 45 4.80 -13.63 16.79
CA THR A 45 5.21 -13.52 15.39
C THR A 45 4.53 -12.32 14.70
N THR A 46 3.25 -12.06 15.00
CA THR A 46 2.54 -10.88 14.48
C THR A 46 3.20 -9.58 14.96
N ARG A 47 3.65 -9.51 16.21
CA ARG A 47 4.34 -8.33 16.75
C ARG A 47 5.68 -8.08 16.06
N LEU A 48 6.53 -9.09 15.92
CA LEU A 48 7.82 -8.96 15.25
C LEU A 48 7.67 -8.49 13.80
N ILE A 49 6.69 -9.06 13.07
CA ILE A 49 6.40 -8.64 11.70
C ILE A 49 5.90 -7.19 11.66
N ALA A 50 5.08 -6.78 12.64
CA ALA A 50 4.59 -5.41 12.72
C ALA A 50 5.73 -4.42 12.98
N GLU A 51 6.65 -4.73 13.90
CA GLU A 51 7.84 -3.93 14.20
C GLU A 51 8.72 -3.78 12.95
N GLN A 52 9.03 -4.88 12.24
CA GLN A 52 9.77 -4.84 10.98
C GLN A 52 9.08 -3.98 9.90
N CYS A 53 7.74 -4.08 9.79
CA CYS A 53 6.99 -3.25 8.84
C CYS A 53 7.06 -1.76 9.21
N LEU A 54 7.03 -1.42 10.50
CA LEU A 54 7.15 -0.05 10.99
C LEU A 54 8.54 0.53 10.70
N ASP A 55 9.60 -0.24 10.88
CA ASP A 55 10.96 0.18 10.56
C ASP A 55 11.12 0.48 9.07
N LEU A 56 10.54 -0.36 8.21
CA LEU A 56 10.57 -0.17 6.75
C LEU A 56 9.60 0.92 6.27
N ALA A 57 8.54 1.23 7.02
CA ALA A 57 7.53 2.22 6.64
C ALA A 57 8.09 3.64 6.53
N ILE A 58 9.23 3.94 7.16
CA ILE A 58 9.90 5.24 7.03
C ILE A 58 10.28 5.56 5.57
N HIS A 59 10.36 4.55 4.71
CA HIS A 59 10.69 4.68 3.29
C HIS A 59 9.47 4.75 2.35
N LEU A 60 8.25 4.64 2.90
CA LEU A 60 7.02 4.85 2.14
C LEU A 60 6.75 6.35 1.95
N ALA A 61 5.87 6.65 0.99
CA ALA A 61 5.32 8.00 0.87
C ALA A 61 4.52 8.37 2.12
N GLU A 62 4.51 9.66 2.48
CA GLU A 62 3.84 10.19 3.67
C GLU A 62 2.43 9.62 3.94
N PRO A 63 1.49 9.62 2.97
CA PRO A 63 0.13 9.11 3.23
C PRO A 63 0.10 7.61 3.51
N ASP A 64 1.01 6.83 2.91
CA ASP A 64 1.09 5.39 3.11
C ASP A 64 1.79 5.06 4.44
N ARG A 65 2.83 5.82 4.80
CA ARG A 65 3.51 5.72 6.09
C ARG A 65 2.54 5.97 7.24
N TRP A 66 1.83 7.09 7.21
CA TRP A 66 0.84 7.44 8.23
C TRP A 66 -0.22 6.34 8.39
N LEU A 67 -0.71 5.79 7.28
CA LEU A 67 -1.72 4.72 7.31
C LEU A 67 -1.19 3.45 7.99
N ILE A 68 0.05 3.04 7.68
CA ILE A 68 0.68 1.87 8.29
C ILE A 68 0.94 2.11 9.78
N GLU A 69 1.43 3.29 10.17
CA GLU A 69 1.65 3.64 11.57
C GLU A 69 0.33 3.66 12.37
N ALA A 70 -0.73 4.26 11.83
CA ALA A 70 -2.03 4.30 12.49
C ALA A 70 -2.60 2.90 12.75
N VAL A 71 -2.44 1.97 11.79
CA VAL A 71 -2.95 0.60 11.90
C VAL A 71 -2.06 -0.27 12.78
N LEU A 72 -0.74 -0.26 12.59
CA LEU A 72 0.19 -1.17 13.28
C LEU A 72 0.64 -0.66 14.64
N ARG A 73 0.98 0.63 14.75
CA ARG A 73 1.43 1.25 16.02
C ARG A 73 0.24 1.74 16.85
N GLY A 74 -0.72 2.41 16.20
CA GLY A 74 -1.91 2.95 16.87
C GLY A 74 -2.98 1.91 17.20
N GLY A 75 -2.93 0.72 16.60
CA GLY A 75 -3.96 -0.31 16.75
C GLY A 75 -5.34 0.11 16.24
N VAL A 76 -5.40 1.18 15.42
CA VAL A 76 -6.66 1.70 14.88
C VAL A 76 -7.18 0.72 13.84
N SER A 77 -8.45 0.33 13.96
CA SER A 77 -9.07 -0.58 13.00
C SER A 77 -9.18 0.09 11.62
N CYS A 78 -9.08 -0.72 10.56
CA CYS A 78 -9.31 -0.22 9.19
C CYS A 78 -10.70 0.41 9.04
N ALA A 79 -11.72 -0.10 9.72
CA ALA A 79 -13.06 0.48 9.75
C ALA A 79 -13.06 1.92 10.30
N ALA A 80 -12.42 2.15 11.45
CA ALA A 80 -12.37 3.48 12.07
C ALA A 80 -11.57 4.48 11.22
N THR A 81 -10.43 4.06 10.66
CA THR A 81 -9.64 4.91 9.77
C THR A 81 -10.39 5.21 8.46
N ALA A 82 -11.10 4.23 7.90
CA ALA A 82 -11.91 4.39 6.69
C ALA A 82 -13.05 5.40 6.89
N GLN A 83 -13.74 5.32 8.04
CA GLN A 83 -14.78 6.28 8.41
C GLN A 83 -14.24 7.72 8.50
N ARG A 84 -13.06 7.92 9.10
CA ARG A 84 -12.42 9.24 9.21
C ARG A 84 -12.01 9.82 7.87
N LEU A 85 -11.57 8.98 6.94
CA LEU A 85 -11.15 9.40 5.60
C LEU A 85 -12.29 9.49 4.59
N GLY A 86 -13.51 9.03 4.93
CA GLY A 86 -14.63 8.96 4.00
C GLY A 86 -14.42 7.95 2.86
N VAL A 87 -13.64 6.89 3.09
CA VAL A 87 -13.31 5.86 2.09
C VAL A 87 -13.98 4.54 2.49
N PRO A 88 -14.43 3.69 1.54
CA PRO A 88 -14.94 2.36 1.89
C PRO A 88 -13.89 1.51 2.62
N GLU A 89 -14.30 0.82 3.70
CA GLU A 89 -13.40 -0.02 4.51
C GLU A 89 -12.66 -1.06 3.65
N ARG A 90 -13.37 -1.72 2.72
CA ARG A 90 -12.79 -2.73 1.82
C ARG A 90 -11.61 -2.17 1.02
N THR A 91 -11.70 -0.93 0.54
CA THR A 91 -10.62 -0.26 -0.22
C THR A 91 -9.41 -0.02 0.67
N LEU A 92 -9.63 0.43 1.90
CA LEU A 92 -8.54 0.67 2.86
C LEU A 92 -7.87 -0.64 3.28
N GLN A 93 -8.65 -1.69 3.56
CA GLN A 93 -8.12 -3.02 3.89
C GLN A 93 -7.26 -3.58 2.75
N TRP A 94 -7.72 -3.46 1.49
CA TRP A 94 -6.95 -3.86 0.31
C TRP A 94 -5.64 -3.08 0.19
N ARG A 95 -5.69 -1.76 0.39
CA ARG A 95 -4.50 -0.90 0.37
C ARG A 95 -3.50 -1.30 1.44
N VAL A 96 -3.94 -1.47 2.69
CA VAL A 96 -3.08 -1.90 3.81
C VAL A 96 -2.46 -3.26 3.54
N ARG A 97 -3.24 -4.24 3.04
CA ARG A 97 -2.70 -5.56 2.66
C ARG A 97 -1.62 -5.46 1.60
N ARG A 98 -1.84 -4.63 0.57
CA ARG A 98 -0.86 -4.44 -0.50
C ARG A 98 0.42 -3.76 0.01
N LEU A 99 0.30 -2.78 0.90
CA LEU A 99 1.45 -2.11 1.51
C LEU A 99 2.24 -3.08 2.40
N ILE A 100 1.58 -3.86 3.26
CA ILE A 100 2.26 -4.88 4.08
C ILE A 100 2.92 -5.94 3.19
N GLY A 101 2.24 -6.40 2.14
CA GLY A 101 2.82 -7.34 1.18
C GLY A 101 4.06 -6.79 0.48
N ARG A 102 4.06 -5.49 0.17
CA ARG A 102 5.21 -4.79 -0.41
C ARG A 102 6.36 -4.62 0.58
N LEU A 103 6.09 -4.17 1.80
CA LEU A 103 7.11 -4.02 2.85
C LEU A 103 7.80 -5.34 3.18
N ARG A 104 7.06 -6.44 3.10
CA ARG A 104 7.57 -7.80 3.33
C ARG A 104 8.22 -8.43 2.10
N SER A 105 8.27 -7.74 0.97
CA SER A 105 8.88 -8.26 -0.23
C SER A 105 10.42 -8.17 -0.12
N PRO A 106 11.17 -9.21 -0.51
CA PRO A 106 12.63 -9.18 -0.44
C PRO A 106 13.23 -8.07 -1.31
N GLU A 107 12.54 -7.67 -2.40
CA GLU A 107 12.94 -6.57 -3.26
C GLU A 107 12.92 -5.23 -2.53
N PHE A 108 11.91 -4.99 -1.68
CA PHE A 108 11.81 -3.75 -0.90
C PHE A 108 13.00 -3.64 0.07
N ALA A 109 13.26 -4.71 0.84
CA ALA A 109 14.36 -4.76 1.78
C ALA A 109 15.73 -4.60 1.07
N PHE A 110 15.90 -5.25 -0.09
CA PHE A 110 17.12 -5.14 -0.88
C PHE A 110 17.41 -3.69 -1.31
N ILE A 111 16.40 -3.01 -1.85
CA ILE A 111 16.55 -1.63 -2.34
C ILE A 111 16.85 -0.68 -1.19
N VAL A 112 16.16 -0.83 -0.05
CA VAL A 112 16.44 -0.04 1.16
C VAL A 112 17.89 -0.19 1.62
N ASN A 113 18.44 -1.40 1.58
CA ASN A 113 19.81 -1.67 2.03
C ASN A 113 20.88 -1.22 1.01
N GLN A 114 20.57 -1.20 -0.29
CA GLN A 114 21.55 -0.93 -1.34
C GLN A 114 21.52 0.51 -1.87
N ARG A 115 20.47 1.28 -1.59
CA ARG A 115 20.27 2.62 -2.16
C ARG A 115 21.43 3.60 -1.93
N GLU A 116 22.16 3.47 -0.84
CA GLU A 116 23.26 4.39 -0.49
C GLU A 116 24.51 4.17 -1.34
N VAL A 117 24.69 2.95 -1.87
CA VAL A 117 25.84 2.57 -2.70
C VAL A 117 25.54 2.74 -4.19
N TRP A 118 24.27 2.85 -4.57
CA TRP A 118 23.86 2.95 -5.96
C TRP A 118 24.13 4.33 -6.57
N PRO A 119 24.45 4.38 -7.87
CA PRO A 119 24.40 5.63 -8.62
C PRO A 119 23.04 6.32 -8.47
N GLU A 120 23.04 7.65 -8.38
CA GLU A 120 21.83 8.43 -8.09
C GLU A 120 20.66 8.09 -9.01
N ALA A 121 20.90 7.96 -10.32
CA ALA A 121 19.87 7.61 -11.29
C ALA A 121 19.17 6.28 -10.94
N ARG A 122 19.94 5.24 -10.62
CA ARG A 122 19.43 3.93 -10.24
C ARG A 122 18.67 3.98 -8.92
N ARG A 123 19.22 4.69 -7.93
CA ARG A 123 18.58 4.92 -6.64
C ARG A 123 17.18 5.52 -6.84
N ARG A 124 17.09 6.63 -7.57
CA ARG A 124 15.81 7.34 -7.76
C ARG A 124 14.80 6.50 -8.53
N VAL A 125 15.22 5.77 -9.57
CA VAL A 125 14.34 4.84 -10.30
C VAL A 125 13.84 3.72 -9.39
N GLY A 126 14.74 3.10 -8.61
CA GLY A 126 14.39 2.04 -7.66
C GLY A 126 13.41 2.51 -6.58
N GLU A 127 13.63 3.70 -6.01
CA GLU A 127 12.75 4.31 -5.01
C GLU A 127 11.33 4.54 -5.56
N ILE A 128 11.21 5.11 -6.75
CA ILE A 128 9.90 5.42 -7.34
C ILE A 128 9.14 4.14 -7.67
N VAL A 129 9.79 3.19 -8.35
CA VAL A 129 9.10 1.99 -8.86
C VAL A 129 8.82 0.98 -7.74
N HIS A 130 9.78 0.69 -6.88
CA HIS A 130 9.63 -0.39 -5.89
C HIS A 130 9.17 0.10 -4.52
N LEU A 131 9.68 1.24 -4.03
CA LEU A 131 9.30 1.72 -2.69
C LEU A 131 7.94 2.42 -2.74
N ARG A 132 7.80 3.40 -3.66
CA ARG A 132 6.54 4.16 -3.83
C ARG A 132 5.49 3.38 -4.62
N GLY A 133 5.90 2.41 -5.45
CA GLY A 133 4.98 1.65 -6.30
C GLY A 133 4.48 2.42 -7.51
N GLY A 134 5.27 3.39 -7.99
CA GLY A 134 5.00 4.17 -9.18
C GLY A 134 5.24 3.39 -10.47
N THR A 135 4.77 3.92 -11.60
CA THR A 135 4.99 3.32 -12.92
C THR A 135 6.35 3.74 -13.52
N ARG A 136 6.75 3.09 -14.61
CA ARG A 136 7.98 3.45 -15.34
C ARG A 136 7.89 4.85 -15.94
N GLU A 137 6.71 5.22 -16.42
CA GLU A 137 6.40 6.55 -16.96
C GLU A 137 6.51 7.61 -15.86
N GLN A 138 6.01 7.32 -14.66
CA GLN A 138 6.17 8.18 -13.51
C GLN A 138 7.65 8.34 -13.13
N ALA A 139 8.42 7.24 -13.12
CA ALA A 139 9.85 7.29 -12.87
C ALA A 139 10.61 8.13 -13.90
N ALA A 140 10.33 7.95 -15.20
CA ALA A 140 10.92 8.78 -16.27
C ALA A 140 10.61 10.27 -16.06
N ARG A 141 9.34 10.60 -15.79
CA ARG A 141 8.91 11.99 -15.57
C ARG A 141 9.58 12.62 -14.34
N GLU A 142 9.64 11.91 -13.21
CA GLU A 142 10.20 12.44 -11.96
C GLU A 142 11.73 12.51 -11.94
N THR A 143 12.40 11.66 -12.72
CA THR A 143 13.88 11.63 -12.80
C THR A 143 14.45 12.43 -13.95
N GLY A 144 13.64 12.81 -14.94
CA GLY A 144 14.10 13.43 -16.19
C GLY A 144 14.78 12.45 -17.14
N LEU A 145 14.74 11.15 -16.85
CA LEU A 145 15.30 10.11 -17.69
C LEU A 145 14.34 9.72 -18.81
N THR A 146 14.91 9.31 -19.95
CA THR A 146 14.13 8.68 -21.02
C THR A 146 13.61 7.31 -20.56
N MET A 147 12.51 6.84 -21.17
CA MET A 147 11.96 5.50 -20.89
C MET A 147 12.98 4.38 -21.10
N HIS A 148 13.89 4.52 -22.07
CA HIS A 148 14.95 3.54 -22.32
C HIS A 148 15.95 3.48 -21.15
N GLN A 149 16.40 4.64 -20.64
CA GLN A 149 17.28 4.71 -19.48
C GLN A 149 16.62 4.12 -18.23
N VAL A 150 15.33 4.43 -17.97
CA VAL A 150 14.58 3.83 -16.86
C VAL A 150 14.55 2.31 -16.96
N ARG A 151 14.24 1.75 -18.14
CA ARG A 151 14.27 0.29 -18.36
C ARG A 151 15.65 -0.29 -18.08
N ARG A 152 16.71 0.37 -18.56
CA ARG A 152 18.09 -0.07 -18.34
C ARG A 152 18.45 -0.11 -16.85
N GLU A 153 18.08 0.91 -16.08
CA GLU A 153 18.33 0.93 -14.64
C GLU A 153 17.52 -0.13 -13.89
N LEU A 154 16.26 -0.38 -14.28
CA LEU A 154 15.46 -1.46 -13.70
C LEU A 154 16.06 -2.84 -14.00
N THR A 155 16.49 -3.09 -15.24
CA THR A 155 17.20 -4.33 -15.59
C THR A 155 18.46 -4.51 -14.76
N ALA A 156 19.23 -3.43 -14.51
CA ALA A 156 20.40 -3.50 -13.64
C ALA A 156 20.02 -3.87 -12.20
N ILE A 157 18.93 -3.32 -11.66
CA ILE A 157 18.42 -3.67 -10.33
C ILE A 157 17.99 -5.14 -10.28
N ASP A 158 17.27 -5.63 -11.29
CA ASP A 158 16.83 -7.02 -11.39
C ASP A 158 18.01 -8.00 -11.40
N VAL A 159 19.08 -7.69 -12.16
CA VAL A 159 20.31 -8.49 -12.18
C VAL A 159 20.98 -8.51 -10.80
N LEU A 160 21.08 -7.37 -10.12
CA LEU A 160 21.66 -7.29 -8.77
C LEU A 160 20.84 -8.07 -7.74
N MET A 161 19.51 -8.02 -7.83
CA MET A 161 18.62 -8.80 -6.97
C MET A 161 18.79 -10.29 -7.21
N GLU A 162 18.86 -10.72 -8.47
CA GLU A 162 19.03 -12.12 -8.82
C GLU A 162 20.38 -12.67 -8.33
N GLN A 163 21.46 -11.89 -8.48
CA GLN A 163 22.76 -12.23 -7.91
C GLN A 163 22.69 -12.35 -6.38
N ALA A 164 22.00 -11.42 -5.70
CA ALA A 164 21.82 -11.48 -4.25
C ALA A 164 21.00 -12.69 -3.79
N ARG A 165 19.97 -13.10 -4.56
CA ARG A 165 19.23 -14.34 -4.33
C ARG A 165 20.11 -15.57 -4.54
N ALA A 166 20.90 -15.62 -5.61
CA ALA A 166 21.81 -16.74 -5.89
C ALA A 166 22.87 -16.93 -4.78
N MET A 167 23.33 -15.83 -4.16
CA MET A 167 24.23 -15.86 -3.01
C MET A 167 23.52 -16.14 -1.67
N GLY A 168 22.19 -16.30 -1.65
CA GLY A 168 21.41 -16.55 -0.44
C GLY A 168 21.33 -15.35 0.52
N ARG A 169 21.63 -14.13 0.05
CA ARG A 169 21.56 -12.89 0.85
C ARG A 169 20.13 -12.34 0.96
N LEU A 170 19.23 -12.79 0.09
CA LEU A 170 17.80 -12.51 0.15
C LEU A 170 17.08 -13.82 0.47
N ARG A 171 16.42 -13.89 1.63
CA ARG A 171 15.60 -15.01 2.08
C ARG A 171 14.22 -14.52 2.53
#